data_AF-A0A2W2CG70-F1
#
_entry.id   AF-A0A2W2CG70-F1
#
_cell.length_a   1.000
_cell.length_b   1.000
_cell.length_c   1.000
_cell.angle_alpha   90.00
_cell.angle_beta   90.00
_cell.angle_gamma   90.00
#
_symmetry.space_group_name_H-M   'P 1'
#
loop_
_entity.id
_entity.type
_entity.pdbx_description
1 polymer ?
#
loop_
_entity_poly.entity_id
_entity_poly.type
_entity_poly.pdbx_seq_one_letter_code
_entity_poly.pdbx_strand_id
1 'polypeptide(L)'
;MTDAAPTARRDIAYRAFRLPADAHQGVLAGVRAGGRGIELADPVGRLDHTDPDSRTRRYAAGSWTSPPVAAGFAVREVVPSWTADAPAGCWLRVELRGWGDDSPATGWYVLADWAADDHAFRRTSVPGQRDADARVDTDTLVVTGATVTGWQVRVTLLRPADDADVAAPPGPPAPAGPVLRSVG
;
A
#
# COMPACT_ATOMS: atom_id res chain seq x y z
N MET A 1 -31.66 -21.76 -30.94
CA MET A 1 -30.71 -22.55 -30.14
C MET A 1 -29.56 -21.61 -29.86
N THR A 2 -29.55 -20.96 -28.69
CA THR A 2 -28.52 -19.98 -28.33
C THR A 2 -27.31 -20.74 -27.82
N ASP A 3 -26.20 -20.66 -28.56
CA ASP A 3 -24.94 -21.23 -28.13
C ASP A 3 -24.44 -20.40 -26.93
N ALA A 4 -24.19 -21.07 -25.81
CA ALA A 4 -23.65 -20.43 -24.63
C ALA A 4 -22.16 -20.16 -24.91
N ALA A 5 -21.75 -18.89 -24.84
CA ALA A 5 -20.34 -18.52 -25.00
C ALA A 5 -19.45 -19.36 -24.07
N PRO A 6 -18.33 -19.90 -24.55
CA PRO A 6 -17.45 -20.75 -23.73
C PRO A 6 -16.98 -19.96 -22.51
N THR A 7 -17.07 -20.59 -21.34
CA THR A 7 -16.61 -19.98 -20.09
C THR A 7 -15.10 -19.81 -20.16
N ALA A 8 -14.62 -18.57 -20.30
CA ALA A 8 -13.19 -18.30 -20.34
C ALA A 8 -12.55 -18.76 -19.02
N ARG A 9 -11.62 -19.72 -19.11
CA ARG A 9 -10.81 -20.16 -17.96
C ARG A 9 -9.99 -18.96 -17.47
N ARG A 10 -10.11 -18.66 -16.18
CA ARG A 10 -9.34 -17.61 -15.51
C ARG A 10 -8.33 -18.26 -14.58
N ASP A 11 -7.07 -17.90 -14.72
CA ASP A 11 -6.04 -18.26 -13.75
C ASP A 11 -6.07 -17.25 -12.61
N ILE A 12 -6.14 -17.75 -11.38
CA ILE A 12 -6.24 -16.94 -10.16
C ILE A 12 -5.20 -17.47 -9.16
N ALA A 13 -4.38 -16.57 -8.62
CA ALA A 13 -3.45 -16.86 -7.56
C ALA A 13 -3.71 -15.92 -6.38
N TYR A 14 -3.52 -16.42 -5.16
CA TYR A 14 -3.57 -15.63 -3.94
C TYR A 14 -2.26 -15.80 -3.16
N ARG A 15 -1.70 -14.69 -2.71
CA ARG A 15 -0.54 -14.67 -1.81
C ARG A 15 -0.72 -13.52 -0.84
N ALA A 16 -0.35 -13.73 0.42
CA ALA A 16 -0.38 -12.69 1.44
C ALA A 16 0.81 -12.83 2.39
N PHE A 17 1.13 -11.73 3.06
CA PHE A 17 2.11 -11.63 4.13
C PHE A 17 1.38 -11.40 5.46
N ARG A 18 1.67 -12.23 6.46
CA ARG A 18 1.13 -12.14 7.82
C ARG A 18 2.19 -11.54 8.74
N LEU A 19 1.89 -10.38 9.30
CA LEU A 19 2.84 -9.58 10.07
C LEU A 19 2.56 -9.72 11.57
N PRO A 20 3.60 -9.74 12.43
CA PRO A 20 5.01 -9.44 12.13
C PRO A 20 5.83 -10.62 11.56
N ALA A 21 5.27 -11.83 11.52
CA ALA A 21 6.02 -13.04 11.18
C ALA A 21 6.75 -12.95 9.83
N ASP A 22 6.09 -12.44 8.79
CA ASP A 22 6.66 -12.30 7.44
C ASP A 22 7.39 -10.96 7.20
N ALA A 23 7.55 -10.10 8.22
CA ALA A 23 8.14 -8.78 8.03
C ALA A 23 9.56 -8.83 7.42
N HIS A 24 10.34 -9.84 7.82
CA HIS A 24 11.70 -10.08 7.36
C HIS A 24 11.81 -10.46 5.87
N GLN A 25 10.71 -10.84 5.21
CA GLN A 25 10.71 -11.14 3.78
C GLN A 25 10.77 -9.86 2.94
N GLY A 26 10.31 -8.73 3.51
CA GLY A 26 10.31 -7.43 2.86
C GLY A 26 11.40 -6.49 3.38
N VAL A 27 11.42 -5.30 2.81
CA VAL A 27 12.31 -4.21 3.20
C VAL A 27 11.57 -3.25 4.13
N LEU A 28 12.12 -3.01 5.31
CA LEU A 28 11.62 -2.05 6.30
C LEU A 28 12.38 -0.73 6.15
N ALA A 29 11.67 0.38 6.00
CA ALA A 29 12.24 1.72 5.94
C ALA A 29 11.49 2.66 6.90
N GLY A 30 12.10 3.02 8.03
CA GLY A 30 11.48 3.84 9.07
C GLY A 30 10.31 3.19 9.83
N VAL A 31 10.17 1.88 9.69
CA VAL A 31 9.20 1.03 10.38
C VAL A 31 9.95 -0.14 11.01
N ARG A 32 9.31 -0.82 11.96
CA ARG A 32 9.84 -2.05 12.56
C ARG A 32 8.73 -3.09 12.76
N ALA A 33 9.13 -4.35 12.89
CA ALA A 33 8.24 -5.39 13.37
C ALA A 33 7.99 -5.21 14.88
N GLY A 34 6.72 -5.04 15.26
CA GLY A 34 6.25 -5.02 16.64
C GLY A 34 5.42 -6.26 16.98
N GLY A 35 4.90 -6.35 18.20
CA GLY A 35 4.15 -7.53 18.66
C GLY A 35 2.82 -7.77 17.93
N ARG A 36 2.29 -6.77 17.22
CA ARG A 36 0.98 -6.80 16.54
C ARG A 36 1.05 -6.69 15.02
N GLY A 37 2.21 -6.44 14.45
CA GLY A 37 2.37 -6.12 13.03
C GLY A 37 3.59 -5.23 12.77
N ILE A 38 3.63 -4.60 11.61
CA ILE A 38 4.61 -3.56 11.29
C ILE A 38 4.09 -2.22 11.79
N GLU A 39 4.93 -1.48 12.50
CA GLU A 39 4.60 -0.17 13.09
C GLU A 39 5.65 0.88 12.75
N LEU A 40 5.24 2.14 12.70
CA LEU A 40 6.12 3.28 12.48
C LEU A 40 7.10 3.44 13.67
N ALA A 41 8.39 3.58 13.38
CA ALA A 41 9.44 3.67 14.41
C ALA A 41 10.27 4.95 14.27
N ASP A 42 11.17 4.97 13.29
CA ASP A 42 12.04 6.10 12.98
C ASP A 42 11.69 6.62 11.58
N PRO A 43 10.66 7.47 11.42
CA PRO A 43 10.15 7.87 10.11
C PRO A 43 11.26 8.41 9.21
N VAL A 44 11.37 7.86 7.99
CA VAL A 44 12.40 8.22 7.01
C VAL A 44 11.88 9.13 5.90
N GLY A 45 10.58 9.42 5.91
CA GLY A 45 9.93 10.23 4.89
C GLY A 45 8.91 11.18 5.48
N ARG A 46 8.48 12.12 4.63
CA ARG A 46 7.35 13.01 4.90
C ARG A 46 6.41 12.97 3.71
N LEU A 47 5.11 13.03 3.98
CA LEU A 47 4.09 13.16 2.96
C LEU A 47 3.16 14.31 3.35
N ASP A 48 2.98 15.26 2.42
CA ASP A 48 1.94 16.27 2.54
C ASP A 48 0.67 15.71 1.87
N HIS A 49 -0.45 15.74 2.58
CA HIS A 49 -1.75 15.35 2.06
C HIS A 49 -2.73 16.53 2.16
N THR A 50 -3.39 16.84 1.06
CA THR A 50 -4.39 17.89 0.97
C THR A 50 -5.78 17.26 0.99
N ASP A 51 -6.51 17.51 2.05
CA ASP A 51 -7.91 17.09 2.19
C ASP A 51 -8.78 17.78 1.12
N PRO A 52 -9.95 17.20 0.75
CA PRO A 52 -10.88 17.83 -0.20
C PRO A 52 -11.37 19.23 0.22
N ASP A 53 -11.30 19.57 1.50
CA ASP A 53 -11.58 20.91 2.04
C ASP A 53 -10.39 21.89 1.87
N SER A 54 -9.38 21.50 1.09
CA SER A 54 -8.15 22.24 0.77
C SER A 54 -7.20 22.46 1.95
N ARG A 55 -7.36 21.73 3.06
CA ARG A 55 -6.38 21.75 4.16
C ARG A 55 -5.25 20.77 3.88
N THR A 56 -4.02 21.28 3.85
CA THR A 56 -2.83 20.44 3.77
C THR A 56 -2.32 20.10 5.16
N ARG A 57 -2.13 18.81 5.41
CA ARG A 57 -1.50 18.28 6.62
C ARG A 57 -0.24 17.51 6.25
N ARG A 58 0.76 17.57 7.13
CA ARG A 58 2.03 16.86 6.98
C ARG A 58 2.04 15.60 7.83
N TYR A 59 2.59 14.54 7.27
CA TYR A 59 2.69 13.23 7.90
C TYR A 59 4.12 12.75 7.92
N ALA A 60 4.53 12.18 9.05
CA ALA A 60 5.74 11.37 9.16
C ALA A 60 5.45 10.00 8.55
N ALA A 61 6.40 9.49 7.75
CA ALA A 61 6.19 8.30 6.93
C ALA A 61 7.32 7.27 7.09
N GLY A 62 6.93 6.00 7.05
CA GLY A 62 7.82 4.85 6.92
C GLY A 62 7.09 3.75 6.15
N SER A 63 7.83 2.87 5.48
CA SER A 63 7.23 1.88 4.59
C SER A 63 7.79 0.48 4.76
N TRP A 64 6.93 -0.50 4.52
CA TRP A 64 7.33 -1.87 4.27
C TRP A 64 7.06 -2.23 2.81
N THR A 65 8.05 -2.79 2.14
CA THR A 65 7.94 -3.22 0.73
C THR A 65 8.14 -4.73 0.67
N SER A 66 7.18 -5.46 0.10
CA SER A 66 7.27 -6.92 -0.07
C SER A 66 8.42 -7.30 -1.00
N PRO A 67 8.89 -8.55 -1.01
CA PRO A 67 9.61 -9.06 -2.18
C PRO A 67 8.65 -9.10 -3.39
N PRO A 68 9.17 -9.17 -4.63
CA PRO A 68 8.32 -9.48 -5.77
C PRO A 68 7.70 -10.88 -5.61
N VAL A 69 6.44 -11.02 -5.99
CA VAL A 69 5.66 -12.25 -5.93
C VAL A 69 5.33 -12.69 -7.35
N ALA A 70 5.77 -13.88 -7.73
CA ALA A 70 5.41 -14.48 -9.01
C ALA A 70 3.96 -14.96 -9.01
N ALA A 71 3.22 -14.65 -10.07
CA ALA A 71 1.86 -15.16 -10.28
C ALA A 71 1.86 -16.55 -10.95
N GLY A 72 2.91 -16.87 -11.71
CA GLY A 72 3.02 -18.11 -12.50
C GLY A 72 2.30 -18.07 -13.84
N PHE A 73 1.73 -16.93 -14.21
CA PHE A 73 1.05 -16.66 -15.48
C PHE A 73 1.08 -15.16 -15.79
N ALA A 74 0.71 -14.78 -17.02
CA ALA A 74 0.59 -13.38 -17.42
C ALA A 74 -0.57 -12.72 -16.66
N VAL A 75 -0.25 -11.70 -15.86
CA VAL A 75 -1.19 -10.97 -15.00
C VAL A 75 -1.93 -9.91 -15.81
N ARG A 76 -3.26 -9.88 -15.67
CA ARG A 76 -4.10 -8.80 -16.20
C ARG A 76 -4.58 -7.84 -15.13
N GLU A 77 -4.88 -8.36 -13.95
CA GLU A 77 -5.48 -7.60 -12.85
C GLU A 77 -4.83 -8.04 -11.54
N VAL A 78 -4.55 -7.09 -10.65
CA VAL A 78 -4.13 -7.34 -9.26
C VAL A 78 -5.02 -6.52 -8.34
N VAL A 79 -5.64 -7.19 -7.37
CA VAL A 79 -6.53 -6.57 -6.38
C VAL A 79 -5.90 -6.78 -5.00
N PRO A 80 -5.33 -5.74 -4.37
CA PRO A 80 -4.75 -5.87 -3.05
C PRO A 80 -5.83 -5.87 -1.97
N SER A 81 -5.50 -6.53 -0.87
CA SER A 81 -6.27 -6.56 0.36
C SER A 81 -5.32 -6.40 1.56
N TRP A 82 -5.80 -5.80 2.65
CA TRP A 82 -4.99 -5.61 3.85
C TRP A 82 -5.81 -5.64 5.13
N THR A 83 -5.11 -5.78 6.25
CA THR A 83 -5.66 -5.59 7.60
C THR A 83 -4.68 -4.73 8.37
N ALA A 84 -5.18 -3.64 8.95
CA ALA A 84 -4.39 -2.69 9.72
C ALA A 84 -5.20 -2.06 10.84
N ASP A 85 -4.51 -1.55 11.85
CA ASP A 85 -5.06 -0.61 12.81
C ASP A 85 -4.54 0.79 12.47
N ALA A 86 -5.40 1.79 12.44
CA ALA A 86 -5.00 3.18 12.24
C ALA A 86 -5.70 4.04 13.29
N PRO A 87 -5.00 4.47 14.36
CA PRO A 87 -5.55 5.42 15.31
C PRO A 87 -5.94 6.75 14.66
N ALA A 88 -6.77 7.55 15.32
CA ALA A 88 -7.23 8.82 14.79
C ALA A 88 -6.08 9.70 14.29
N GLY A 89 -6.23 10.27 13.09
CA GLY A 89 -5.19 11.05 12.42
C GLY A 89 -4.19 10.21 11.63
N CYS A 90 -4.08 8.91 11.88
CA CYS A 90 -3.18 8.02 11.16
C CYS A 90 -3.87 7.36 9.97
N TRP A 91 -3.08 7.00 8.97
CA TRP A 91 -3.57 6.29 7.80
C TRP A 91 -2.42 5.53 7.13
N LEU A 92 -2.73 4.77 6.09
CA LEU A 92 -1.75 4.05 5.29
C LEU A 92 -2.01 4.26 3.80
N ARG A 93 -0.93 4.24 3.03
CA ARG A 93 -0.97 4.21 1.57
C ARG A 93 -0.56 2.83 1.08
N VAL A 94 -1.39 2.20 0.25
CA VAL A 94 -1.09 0.92 -0.41
C VAL A 94 -0.77 1.20 -1.86
N GLU A 95 0.40 0.76 -2.29
CA GLU A 95 0.89 0.89 -3.66
C GLU A 95 1.22 -0.48 -4.25
N LEU A 96 0.94 -0.66 -5.53
CA LEU A 96 1.34 -1.85 -6.29
C LEU A 96 2.17 -1.44 -7.50
N ARG A 97 3.02 -2.36 -7.94
CA ARG A 97 3.58 -2.36 -9.28
C ARG A 97 3.55 -3.76 -9.88
N GLY A 98 3.41 -3.83 -11.20
CA GLY A 98 3.62 -5.06 -11.96
C GLY A 98 5.10 -5.43 -11.99
N TRP A 99 5.36 -6.73 -11.87
CA TRP A 99 6.68 -7.32 -11.98
C TRP A 99 6.76 -8.16 -13.25
N GLY A 100 7.86 -8.02 -14.00
CA GLY A 100 8.14 -8.82 -15.18
C GLY A 100 9.48 -9.52 -15.01
N ASP A 101 9.47 -10.85 -15.09
CA ASP A 101 10.63 -11.71 -14.91
C ASP A 101 11.45 -11.30 -13.68
N ASP A 102 12.59 -10.64 -13.88
CA ASP A 102 13.53 -10.27 -12.82
C ASP A 102 13.50 -8.77 -12.44
N SER A 103 12.57 -7.99 -12.99
CA SER A 103 12.54 -6.53 -12.79
C SER A 103 11.12 -5.93 -12.74
N PRO A 104 10.95 -4.69 -12.26
CA PRO A 104 9.68 -3.99 -12.35
C PRO A 104 9.27 -3.78 -13.82
N ALA A 105 8.05 -4.18 -14.18
CA ALA A 105 7.49 -3.97 -15.51
C ALA A 105 6.61 -2.70 -15.59
N THR A 106 6.29 -2.09 -14.45
CA THR A 106 5.52 -0.86 -14.37
C THR A 106 6.09 0.09 -13.30
N GLY A 107 5.61 1.32 -13.28
CA GLY A 107 5.73 2.23 -12.13
C GLY A 107 4.94 1.75 -10.92
N TRP A 108 5.02 2.52 -9.82
CA TRP A 108 4.15 2.35 -8.65
C TRP A 108 2.84 3.10 -8.85
N TYR A 109 1.74 2.44 -8.54
CA TYR A 109 0.40 3.01 -8.54
C TYR A 109 -0.17 2.99 -7.13
N VAL A 110 -0.83 4.07 -6.72
CA VAL A 110 -1.53 4.17 -5.43
C VAL A 110 -2.90 3.52 -5.56
N LEU A 111 -3.12 2.42 -4.85
CA LEU A 111 -4.40 1.70 -4.89
C LEU A 111 -5.35 2.22 -3.83
N ALA A 112 -4.82 2.60 -2.67
CA ALA A 112 -5.63 3.17 -1.60
C ALA A 112 -4.82 4.08 -0.69
N ASP A 113 -5.46 5.17 -0.28
CA ASP A 113 -5.16 5.85 0.97
C ASP A 113 -6.27 5.47 1.96
N TRP A 114 -5.91 4.77 3.04
CA TRP A 114 -6.84 4.13 3.96
C TRP A 114 -6.63 4.57 5.41
N ALA A 115 -7.71 4.98 6.06
CA ALA A 115 -7.80 5.20 7.50
C ALA A 115 -8.87 4.29 8.09
N ALA A 116 -8.79 4.01 9.39
CA ALA A 116 -9.79 3.20 10.09
C ALA A 116 -11.10 3.99 10.37
N ASP A 117 -10.98 5.31 10.47
CA ASP A 117 -12.12 6.23 10.59
C ASP A 117 -12.16 7.21 9.41
N ASP A 118 -13.37 7.66 9.04
CA ASP A 118 -13.58 8.67 8.00
C ASP A 118 -13.48 10.11 8.55
N HIS A 119 -13.23 10.26 9.87
CA HIS A 119 -13.19 11.55 10.56
C HIS A 119 -11.81 12.22 10.46
N ALA A 120 -10.74 11.42 10.39
CA ALA A 120 -9.38 11.91 10.25
C ALA A 120 -8.93 12.09 8.80
N PHE A 121 -9.47 11.28 7.88
CA PHE A 121 -9.07 11.25 6.48
C PHE A 121 -10.25 10.76 5.65
N ARG A 122 -10.73 11.59 4.70
CA ARG A 122 -11.78 11.12 3.78
C ARG A 122 -11.15 10.20 2.75
N ARG A 123 -11.59 8.94 2.69
CA ARG A 123 -11.18 7.97 1.67
C ARG A 123 -11.33 8.61 0.29
N THR A 124 -10.20 8.85 -0.35
CA THR A 124 -10.15 9.41 -1.69
C THR A 124 -9.57 8.33 -2.58
N SER A 125 -10.42 7.72 -3.41
CA SER A 125 -9.92 6.96 -4.55
C SER A 125 -9.09 7.94 -5.39
N VAL A 126 -7.82 7.65 -5.65
CA VAL A 126 -6.97 8.51 -6.48
C VAL A 126 -7.38 8.29 -7.94
N PRO A 127 -8.17 9.21 -8.55
CA PRO A 127 -8.75 8.96 -9.86
C PRO A 127 -7.68 9.07 -10.95
N GLY A 128 -7.84 8.32 -12.03
CA GLY A 128 -7.14 8.60 -13.28
C GLY A 128 -5.66 8.23 -13.34
N GLN A 129 -5.14 7.41 -12.41
CA GLN A 129 -3.80 6.85 -12.55
C GLN A 129 -3.75 5.89 -13.73
N ARG A 130 -3.08 6.31 -14.80
CA ARG A 130 -2.89 5.55 -16.04
C ARG A 130 -1.64 6.05 -16.75
N ASP A 131 -0.89 5.13 -17.30
CA ASP A 131 0.13 5.38 -18.31
C ASP A 131 0.04 4.33 -19.43
N ALA A 132 1.12 4.12 -20.19
CA ALA A 132 1.17 3.12 -21.25
C ALA A 132 1.12 1.68 -20.71
N ASP A 133 1.66 1.46 -19.51
CA ASP A 133 1.95 0.13 -18.97
C ASP A 133 0.76 -0.43 -18.21
N ALA A 134 0.13 0.38 -17.36
CA ALA A 134 -1.04 0.00 -16.58
C ALA A 134 -1.92 1.20 -16.17
N ARG A 135 -3.05 0.87 -15.56
CA ARG A 135 -3.99 1.83 -14.96
C ARG A 135 -4.54 1.32 -13.64
N VAL A 136 -5.06 2.22 -12.82
CA VAL A 136 -5.92 1.87 -11.68
C VAL A 136 -7.37 1.97 -12.12
N ASP A 137 -8.10 0.87 -11.99
CA ASP A 137 -9.55 0.82 -11.87
C ASP A 137 -9.89 0.61 -10.40
N THR A 138 -11.05 1.02 -9.88
CA THR A 138 -11.38 0.95 -8.44
C THR A 138 -10.69 -0.20 -7.67
N ASP A 139 -9.75 0.16 -6.79
CA ASP A 139 -8.93 -0.74 -5.96
C ASP A 139 -8.23 -1.90 -6.73
N THR A 140 -7.99 -1.75 -8.04
CA THR A 140 -7.48 -2.77 -8.96
C THR A 140 -6.41 -2.21 -9.88
N LEU A 141 -5.23 -2.82 -9.90
CA LEU A 141 -4.23 -2.54 -10.93
C LEU A 141 -4.59 -3.35 -12.18
N VAL A 142 -4.87 -2.67 -13.29
CA VAL A 142 -5.19 -3.27 -14.58
C VAL A 142 -4.00 -3.07 -15.53
N VAL A 143 -3.37 -4.16 -15.95
CA VAL A 143 -2.24 -4.16 -16.89
C VAL A 143 -2.75 -3.87 -18.30
N THR A 144 -2.11 -2.94 -19.00
CA THR A 144 -2.50 -2.53 -20.35
C THR A 144 -1.43 -2.83 -21.38
N GLY A 145 -0.28 -2.15 -21.31
CA GLY A 145 0.80 -2.25 -22.30
C GLY A 145 2.00 -3.07 -21.83
N ALA A 146 2.15 -3.27 -20.52
CA ALA A 146 3.25 -4.04 -19.96
C ALA A 146 3.01 -5.56 -20.04
N THR A 147 4.10 -6.33 -20.00
CA THR A 147 4.07 -7.77 -19.74
C THR A 147 4.41 -8.01 -18.27
N VAL A 148 3.41 -8.44 -17.52
CA VAL A 148 3.50 -8.63 -16.06
C VAL A 148 3.31 -10.10 -15.74
N THR A 149 4.21 -10.69 -14.96
CA THR A 149 4.18 -12.10 -14.52
C THR A 149 4.19 -12.23 -12.99
N GLY A 150 4.18 -11.11 -12.29
CA GLY A 150 4.12 -11.01 -10.84
C GLY A 150 3.75 -9.61 -10.37
N TRP A 151 3.87 -9.37 -9.08
CA TRP A 151 3.57 -8.07 -8.48
C TRP A 151 4.46 -7.79 -7.29
N GLN A 152 4.52 -6.54 -6.88
CA GLN A 152 5.12 -6.14 -5.62
C GLN A 152 4.25 -5.09 -4.95
N VAL A 153 4.12 -5.19 -3.62
CA VAL A 153 3.33 -4.23 -2.82
C VAL A 153 4.26 -3.42 -1.92
N ARG A 154 3.93 -2.14 -1.77
CA ARG A 154 4.49 -1.26 -0.75
C ARG A 154 3.35 -0.71 0.08
N VAL A 155 3.51 -0.75 1.40
CA VAL A 155 2.60 -0.11 2.33
C VAL A 155 3.37 0.95 3.11
N THR A 156 2.93 2.19 2.98
CA THR A 156 3.47 3.33 3.74
C THR A 156 2.55 3.63 4.91
N LEU A 157 3.11 3.67 6.11
CA LEU A 157 2.47 4.00 7.37
C LEU A 157 2.63 5.50 7.63
N LEU A 158 1.53 6.20 7.89
CA LEU A 158 1.50 7.65 8.05
C LEU A 158 0.87 8.06 9.38
N ARG A 159 1.60 8.87 10.14
CA ARG A 159 1.14 9.54 11.36
C ARG A 159 1.27 11.04 11.18
N PRO A 160 0.36 11.87 11.73
CA PRO A 160 0.56 13.32 11.72
C PRO A 160 1.97 13.68 12.21
N ALA A 161 2.65 14.55 11.47
CA ALA A 161 3.94 15.06 11.90
C ALA A 161 3.69 16.20 12.89
N ASP A 162 4.44 16.19 14.00
CA ASP A 162 4.54 17.38 14.84
C ASP A 162 5.58 18.33 14.22
N ASP A 163 5.45 19.64 14.46
CA ASP A 163 6.47 20.63 14.07
C ASP A 163 7.86 20.31 14.68
N ALA A 164 7.89 19.49 15.73
CA ALA A 164 9.07 19.08 16.51
C ALA A 164 9.71 17.75 16.06
N ASP A 165 9.32 17.14 14.94
CA ASP A 165 10.00 15.96 14.36
C ASP A 165 11.44 16.27 13.84
N VAL A 166 12.01 17.41 14.24
CA VAL A 166 13.44 17.73 14.22
C VAL A 166 13.89 17.78 15.69
N ALA A 167 14.38 16.65 16.20
CA ALA A 167 15.03 16.51 17.51
C ALA A 167 14.28 17.13 18.71
N ALA A 168 13.14 16.56 19.10
CA ALA A 168 12.52 16.85 20.39
C ALA A 168 13.18 16.06 21.54
N PRO A 169 13.37 16.65 22.75
CA PRO A 169 13.73 15.89 23.95
C PRO A 169 12.62 14.90 24.32
N PRO A 170 12.88 13.87 25.15
CA PRO A 170 11.90 12.83 25.45
C PRO A 170 10.65 13.43 26.12
N GLY A 171 9.62 13.63 25.31
CA GLY A 171 8.25 13.86 25.76
C GLY A 171 7.54 12.54 26.08
N PRO A 172 6.25 12.59 26.46
CA PRO A 172 5.44 11.38 26.57
C PRO A 172 5.52 10.56 25.26
N PRO A 173 5.38 9.23 25.30
CA PRO A 173 5.46 8.41 24.10
C PRO A 173 4.49 8.96 23.05
N ALA A 174 5.00 9.16 21.83
CA ALA A 174 4.18 9.61 20.72
C ALA A 174 2.92 8.72 20.61
N PRO A 175 1.75 9.27 20.21
CA PRO A 175 0.54 8.49 20.08
C PRO A 175 0.82 7.25 19.22
N ALA A 176 0.16 6.13 19.59
CA ALA A 176 0.33 4.86 18.89
C ALA A 176 0.15 5.11 17.38
N GLY A 177 1.17 4.75 16.60
CA GLY A 177 1.13 4.89 15.15
C GLY A 177 0.24 3.84 14.50
N PRO A 178 0.02 3.94 13.18
CA PRO A 178 -0.69 2.89 12.46
C PRO A 178 0.13 1.58 12.48
N VAL A 179 -0.58 0.45 12.44
CA VAL A 179 -0.01 -0.90 12.50
C VAL A 179 -0.55 -1.74 11.34
N LEU A 180 0.33 -2.22 10.46
CA LEU A 180 -0.04 -3.16 9.39
C LEU A 180 0.05 -4.61 9.89
N ARG A 181 -1.05 -5.36 9.80
CA ARG A 181 -1.13 -6.77 10.25
C ARG A 181 -1.03 -7.78 9.11
N SER A 182 -1.56 -7.45 7.94
CA SER A 182 -1.38 -8.28 6.74
C SER A 182 -1.62 -7.48 5.48
N VAL A 183 -1.02 -7.93 4.37
CA VAL A 183 -1.27 -7.43 3.03
C VAL A 183 -1.08 -8.56 2.01
N GLY A 184 -1.89 -8.59 0.95
CA GLY A 184 -1.82 -9.58 -0.13
C GLY A 184 -2.79 -9.30 -1.26
#